data_AF-A0A7S1Y7Y1-F1
#
_entry.id   AF-A0A7S1Y7Y1-F1
#
_cell.length_a   1.000
_cell.length_b   1.000
_cell.length_c   1.000
_cell.angle_alpha   90.00
_cell.angle_beta   90.00
_cell.angle_gamma   90.00
#
_symmetry.space_group_name_H-M   'P 1'
#
loop_
_entity.id
_entity.type
_entity.pdbx_description
1 polymer ?
#
loop_
_entity_poly.entity_id
_entity_poly.type
_entity_poly.pdbx_seq_one_letter_code
_entity_poly.pdbx_strand_id
1 'polypeptide(L)'
;GSGAGSATSLSSSSRKLRQLVRHHVGSVSGDGGVGAYRCGLILILISSLMLIRWWVMSASDTEMEGGEVHRWKKMCLKDIKHWCLDPHSHFDCQAQCANPLDPKHRIGHKTWELAHDGNIRDAYDKKSTADVVFLGDSITEGWRGMSFGLPVVHKQPNVRVFNRLFQKEINDKADFEGLALGIAGDKSPHLLWRIQNGEVPKELQPSVWWITIGTNDFLKGGEGQHCSPEVVLMGIQRVVEEMRILKPGSKIVVNSLLPRSEFPDGSLVADDENNNNSKKGKHHAVPSIYTA
;
A
#
# COMPACT_ATOMS: atom_id res chain seq x y z
N GLY A 1 -52.52 -20.63 14.20
CA GLY A 1 -52.66 -20.51 15.66
C GLY A 1 -51.29 -20.50 16.28
N SER A 2 -51.00 -19.44 17.04
CA SER A 2 -50.15 -19.38 18.25
C SER A 2 -48.79 -20.09 18.28
N GLY A 3 -47.73 -19.32 18.59
CA GLY A 3 -46.67 -19.80 19.48
C GLY A 3 -45.24 -19.36 19.12
N ALA A 4 -44.74 -18.37 19.86
CA ALA A 4 -43.40 -17.81 19.80
C ALA A 4 -42.25 -18.79 20.16
N GLY A 5 -41.03 -18.43 19.73
CA GLY A 5 -39.90 -18.37 20.69
C GLY A 5 -38.57 -19.05 20.31
N SER A 6 -37.52 -18.22 20.30
CA SER A 6 -36.17 -18.48 20.83
C SER A 6 -35.08 -19.16 19.97
N ALA A 7 -34.34 -18.29 19.28
CA ALA A 7 -32.89 -18.06 19.41
C ALA A 7 -31.98 -19.07 20.15
N THR A 8 -30.87 -19.35 19.47
CA THR A 8 -29.47 -19.50 19.95
C THR A 8 -29.01 -20.81 20.63
N SER A 9 -28.26 -21.60 19.85
CA SER A 9 -27.20 -22.47 20.36
C SER A 9 -25.93 -21.64 20.59
N LEU A 10 -25.66 -21.28 21.84
CA LEU A 10 -24.39 -20.71 22.27
C LEU A 10 -23.61 -21.75 23.08
N SER A 11 -22.32 -21.81 22.77
CA SER A 11 -21.35 -22.84 23.14
C SER A 11 -21.13 -23.01 24.65
N SER A 12 -20.64 -24.20 24.99
CA SER A 12 -20.44 -24.75 26.35
C SER A 12 -19.49 -23.96 27.27
N SER A 13 -18.90 -22.85 26.81
CA SER A 13 -18.02 -21.99 27.62
C SER A 13 -18.77 -21.06 28.58
N SER A 14 -20.08 -20.87 28.38
CA SER A 14 -20.92 -19.96 29.19
C SER A 14 -21.49 -20.58 30.48
N ARG A 15 -21.37 -21.90 30.67
CA ARG A 15 -21.82 -22.60 31.90
C ARG A 15 -20.77 -22.61 33.02
N LYS A 16 -19.48 -22.56 32.71
CA LYS A 16 -18.40 -22.53 33.73
C LYS A 16 -18.28 -21.17 34.44
N LEU A 17 -18.72 -20.07 33.83
CA LEU A 17 -18.72 -18.75 34.48
C LEU A 17 -19.87 -18.55 35.49
N ARG A 18 -20.99 -19.31 35.36
CA ARG A 18 -22.14 -19.18 36.27
C ARG A 18 -22.01 -19.99 37.56
N GLN A 19 -21.04 -20.89 37.65
CA GLN A 19 -20.78 -21.69 38.85
C GLN A 19 -19.79 -21.03 39.81
N LEU A 20 -18.92 -20.12 39.33
CA LEU A 20 -18.00 -19.36 40.19
C LEU A 20 -18.68 -18.21 40.96
N VAL A 21 -19.82 -17.72 40.50
CA VAL A 21 -20.54 -16.58 41.12
C VAL A 21 -21.51 -17.03 42.24
N ARG A 22 -21.73 -18.34 42.43
CA ARG A 22 -22.66 -18.87 43.46
C ARG A 22 -22.02 -19.31 44.78
N HIS A 23 -20.73 -19.08 44.99
CA HIS A 23 -20.04 -19.52 46.22
C HIS A 23 -19.64 -18.41 47.21
N HIS A 24 -20.20 -17.20 47.10
CA HIS A 24 -19.85 -16.09 48.01
C HIS A 24 -21.02 -15.24 48.52
N VAL A 25 -22.21 -15.81 48.63
CA VAL A 25 -23.32 -15.17 49.38
C VAL A 25 -23.83 -16.13 50.43
N GLY A 26 -23.07 -16.23 51.52
CA GLY A 26 -23.47 -16.88 52.76
C GLY A 26 -23.35 -15.89 53.92
N SER A 27 -24.51 -15.45 54.41
CA SER A 27 -24.80 -15.06 55.80
C SER A 27 -23.71 -14.34 56.60
N VAL A 28 -23.81 -13.01 56.74
CA VAL A 28 -23.42 -12.31 57.98
C VAL A 28 -24.46 -11.24 58.30
N SER A 29 -25.29 -11.54 59.29
CA SER A 29 -26.03 -10.58 60.10
C SER A 29 -25.02 -9.87 61.01
N GLY A 30 -25.02 -8.54 61.02
CA GLY A 30 -24.12 -7.80 61.91
C GLY A 30 -24.07 -6.32 61.57
N ASP A 31 -24.68 -5.54 62.46
CA ASP A 31 -24.73 -4.08 62.44
C ASP A 31 -23.30 -3.49 62.54
N GLY A 32 -23.01 -2.46 61.73
CA GLY A 32 -21.76 -1.70 61.76
C GLY A 32 -20.84 -1.86 60.53
N GLY A 33 -20.74 -0.81 59.71
CA GLY A 33 -19.60 -0.64 58.78
C GLY A 33 -19.91 -0.31 57.33
N VAL A 34 -20.86 0.58 57.03
CA VAL A 34 -21.18 1.00 55.63
C VAL A 34 -20.05 1.83 54.97
N GLY A 35 -19.02 2.24 55.71
CA GLY A 35 -17.87 3.01 55.17
C GLY A 35 -16.73 2.18 54.57
N ALA A 36 -16.49 0.97 55.07
CA ALA A 36 -15.30 0.18 54.69
C ALA A 36 -15.46 -0.54 53.34
N TYR A 37 -16.67 -1.06 53.06
CA TYR A 37 -16.96 -1.79 51.81
C TYR A 37 -16.96 -0.90 50.57
N ARG A 38 -17.30 0.39 50.72
CA ARG A 38 -17.26 1.37 49.62
C ARG A 38 -15.82 1.79 49.29
N CYS A 39 -14.93 1.87 50.27
CA CYS A 39 -13.50 2.12 50.03
C CYS A 39 -12.79 0.94 49.38
N GLY A 40 -13.10 -0.30 49.80
CA GLY A 40 -12.51 -1.51 49.21
C GLY A 40 -12.81 -1.66 47.72
N LEU A 41 -14.06 -1.41 47.29
CA LEU A 41 -14.47 -1.47 45.88
C LEU A 41 -13.81 -0.37 45.02
N ILE A 42 -13.63 0.83 45.57
CA ILE A 42 -12.96 1.93 44.87
C ILE A 42 -11.46 1.62 44.70
N LEU A 43 -10.80 1.06 45.73
CA LEU A 43 -9.39 0.67 45.64
C LEU A 43 -9.17 -0.46 44.63
N ILE A 44 -10.08 -1.43 44.54
CA ILE A 44 -10.01 -2.50 43.52
C ILE A 44 -10.17 -1.91 42.11
N LEU A 45 -11.12 -0.98 41.90
CA LEU A 45 -11.30 -0.32 40.60
C LEU A 45 -10.09 0.53 40.18
N ILE A 46 -9.48 1.28 41.12
CA ILE A 46 -8.27 2.06 40.85
C ILE A 46 -7.09 1.14 40.52
N SER A 47 -6.89 0.06 41.28
CA SER A 47 -5.83 -0.92 40.99
C SER A 47 -6.03 -1.62 39.63
N SER A 48 -7.27 -1.91 39.26
CA SER A 48 -7.60 -2.50 37.96
C SER A 48 -7.34 -1.52 36.81
N LEU A 49 -7.68 -0.25 36.98
CA LEU A 49 -7.40 0.80 35.99
C LEU A 49 -5.90 1.09 35.86
N MET A 50 -5.15 1.05 36.96
CA MET A 50 -3.68 1.16 36.96
C MET A 50 -3.04 -0.02 36.22
N LEU A 51 -3.53 -1.24 36.42
CA LEU A 51 -3.05 -2.44 35.70
C LEU A 51 -3.39 -2.39 34.21
N ILE A 52 -4.59 -1.92 33.83
CA ILE A 52 -4.95 -1.72 32.42
C ILE A 52 -4.07 -0.64 31.79
N ARG A 53 -3.82 0.48 32.49
CA ARG A 53 -2.92 1.54 32.00
C ARG A 53 -1.48 1.04 31.88
N TRP A 54 -0.99 0.25 32.84
CA TRP A 54 0.33 -0.37 32.78
C TRP A 54 0.43 -1.38 31.63
N TRP A 55 -0.63 -2.15 31.36
CA TRP A 55 -0.68 -3.09 30.24
C TRP A 55 -0.75 -2.38 28.88
N VAL A 56 -1.54 -1.29 28.78
CA VAL A 56 -1.60 -0.44 27.58
C VAL A 56 -0.29 0.30 27.33
N MET A 57 0.41 0.74 28.39
CA MET A 57 1.74 1.36 28.28
C MET A 57 2.87 0.32 28.07
N SER A 58 2.70 -0.92 28.50
CA SER A 58 3.67 -2.00 28.23
C SER A 58 3.48 -2.63 26.85
N ALA A 59 2.29 -2.50 26.25
CA ALA A 59 2.01 -2.94 24.89
C ALA A 59 2.45 -1.94 23.81
N SER A 60 2.91 -0.73 24.18
CA SER A 60 3.43 0.26 23.23
C SER A 60 4.93 0.17 22.97
N ASP A 61 5.67 -0.64 23.74
CA ASP A 61 7.14 -0.59 23.77
C ASP A 61 7.79 -1.93 23.35
N THR A 62 7.21 -2.62 22.34
CA THR A 62 8.05 -3.49 21.52
C THR A 62 8.87 -2.61 20.58
N GLU A 63 10.00 -2.13 21.10
CA GLU A 63 11.14 -1.70 20.29
C GLU A 63 11.39 -2.80 19.24
N MET A 64 11.04 -2.52 17.99
CA MET A 64 11.53 -3.31 16.88
C MET A 64 13.03 -3.12 16.84
N GLU A 65 13.77 -4.17 17.21
CA GLU A 65 15.21 -4.26 16.99
C GLU A 65 15.52 -3.82 15.55
N GLY A 66 16.36 -2.81 15.47
CA GLY A 66 16.70 -2.10 14.25
C GLY A 66 17.29 -3.02 13.20
N GLY A 67 16.44 -3.49 12.29
CA GLY A 67 16.85 -3.67 10.91
C GLY A 67 17.31 -2.30 10.43
N GLU A 68 18.61 -2.15 10.27
CA GLU A 68 19.22 -0.93 9.75
C GLU A 68 18.68 -0.72 8.32
N VAL A 69 17.57 0.01 8.20
CA VAL A 69 17.23 0.66 6.94
C VAL A 69 18.47 1.50 6.66
N HIS A 70 19.27 1.09 5.67
CA HIS A 70 20.27 1.94 5.07
C HIS A 70 19.53 3.15 4.51
N ARG A 71 19.27 4.10 5.39
CA ARG A 71 18.81 5.43 5.09
C ARG A 71 19.96 5.97 4.25
N TRP A 72 19.74 6.05 2.94
CA TRP A 72 20.64 6.68 1.99
C TRP A 72 20.73 8.17 2.33
N LYS A 73 21.32 8.50 3.48
CA LYS A 73 21.52 9.83 4.08
C LYS A 73 22.41 10.74 3.23
N LYS A 74 22.82 10.27 2.05
CA LYS A 74 23.81 10.88 1.16
C LYS A 74 23.37 10.93 -0.30
N MET A 75 22.10 10.70 -0.62
CA MET A 75 21.58 11.09 -1.93
C MET A 75 21.02 12.51 -1.82
N CYS A 76 21.90 13.51 -1.84
CA CYS A 76 21.50 14.85 -2.18
C CYS A 76 21.52 14.99 -3.71
N LEU A 77 20.64 15.84 -4.27
CA LEU A 77 20.61 16.15 -5.71
C LEU A 77 21.99 16.45 -6.30
N LYS A 78 22.86 17.10 -5.52
CA LYS A 78 24.25 17.45 -5.84
C LYS A 78 25.24 16.27 -5.92
N ASP A 79 24.94 15.14 -5.28
CA ASP A 79 25.85 13.99 -5.18
C ASP A 79 25.64 12.98 -6.33
N ILE A 80 24.63 13.22 -7.17
CA ILE A 80 24.32 12.44 -8.37
C ILE A 80 25.04 13.10 -9.55
N LYS A 81 26.19 12.54 -9.93
CA LYS A 81 27.09 13.06 -10.97
C LYS A 81 26.47 13.21 -12.38
N HIS A 82 25.22 12.79 -12.55
CA HIS A 82 24.50 12.82 -13.82
C HIS A 82 23.24 13.69 -13.79
N TRP A 83 23.05 14.50 -12.74
CA TRP A 83 21.94 15.43 -12.74
C TRP A 83 22.29 16.73 -13.48
N CYS A 84 21.58 16.88 -14.60
CA CYS A 84 21.07 18.10 -15.21
C CYS A 84 20.39 19.16 -14.29
N LEU A 85 21.03 19.59 -13.20
CA LEU A 85 20.57 20.75 -12.40
C LEU A 85 21.38 22.01 -12.63
N ASP A 86 22.49 21.89 -13.35
CA ASP A 86 23.33 23.03 -13.66
C ASP A 86 22.89 23.62 -15.01
N PRO A 87 22.23 24.79 -15.02
CA PRO A 87 21.86 25.49 -16.25
C PRO A 87 23.08 25.97 -17.06
N HIS A 88 24.30 25.82 -16.52
CA HIS A 88 25.56 26.15 -17.19
C HIS A 88 26.40 24.92 -17.56
N SER A 89 25.95 23.70 -17.23
CA SER A 89 26.64 22.49 -17.69
C SER A 89 26.38 22.31 -19.19
N HIS A 90 27.47 22.24 -19.96
CA HIS A 90 27.50 22.06 -21.42
C HIS A 90 26.92 20.72 -21.92
N PHE A 91 26.21 19.98 -21.08
CA PHE A 91 25.51 18.75 -21.44
C PHE A 91 24.02 19.04 -21.56
N ASP A 92 23.43 18.61 -22.66
CA ASP A 92 22.08 18.94 -23.14
C ASP A 92 20.96 18.42 -22.21
N CYS A 93 20.81 19.13 -21.10
CA CYS A 93 20.09 18.71 -19.91
C CYS A 93 18.63 19.15 -19.89
N GLN A 94 18.23 19.98 -20.85
CA GLN A 94 16.86 20.50 -20.96
C GLN A 94 15.88 19.53 -21.65
N ALA A 95 16.34 18.42 -22.25
CA ALA A 95 15.50 17.62 -23.15
C ALA A 95 15.11 16.21 -22.64
N GLN A 96 15.68 15.68 -21.54
CA GLN A 96 15.73 14.21 -21.42
C GLN A 96 14.84 13.53 -20.37
N CYS A 97 14.32 14.16 -19.31
CA CYS A 97 13.40 13.50 -18.38
C CYS A 97 12.63 14.52 -17.52
N ALA A 98 11.36 14.28 -17.22
CA ALA A 98 10.59 15.12 -16.30
C ALA A 98 11.15 15.04 -14.87
N ASN A 99 11.11 16.14 -14.12
CA ASN A 99 11.54 16.14 -12.71
C ASN A 99 10.68 15.14 -11.91
N PRO A 100 11.27 14.05 -11.37
CA PRO A 100 10.49 13.01 -10.68
C PRO A 100 9.99 13.46 -9.30
N LEU A 101 10.48 14.60 -8.79
CA LEU A 101 10.10 15.16 -7.50
C LEU A 101 8.88 16.08 -7.57
N ASP A 102 8.51 16.50 -8.78
CA ASP A 102 7.40 17.41 -9.03
C ASP A 102 6.16 16.60 -9.45
N PRO A 103 5.04 16.68 -8.72
CA PRO A 103 3.80 16.03 -9.13
C PRO A 103 3.32 16.58 -10.48
N LYS A 104 3.09 15.69 -11.46
CA LYS A 104 2.65 16.07 -12.80
C LYS A 104 1.26 15.54 -13.15
N HIS A 105 0.37 16.45 -13.51
CA HIS A 105 -0.91 16.13 -14.15
C HIS A 105 -0.72 15.86 -15.65
N ARG A 106 -1.49 14.95 -16.23
CA ARG A 106 -1.50 14.71 -17.68
C ARG A 106 -2.56 15.57 -18.37
N ILE A 107 -2.32 16.88 -18.41
CA ILE A 107 -3.29 17.88 -18.90
C ILE A 107 -3.78 17.51 -20.31
N GLY A 108 -5.10 17.45 -20.49
CA GLY A 108 -5.73 17.16 -21.78
C GLY A 108 -5.85 15.68 -22.12
N HIS A 109 -5.31 14.78 -21.28
CA HIS A 109 -5.44 13.34 -21.44
C HIS A 109 -6.75 12.84 -20.80
N LYS A 110 -7.89 13.14 -21.43
CA LYS A 110 -9.24 12.92 -20.87
C LYS A 110 -9.49 11.51 -20.30
N THR A 111 -9.01 10.45 -20.94
CA THR A 111 -9.20 9.08 -20.44
C THR A 111 -8.38 8.77 -19.18
N TRP A 112 -7.28 9.48 -18.98
CA TRP A 112 -6.50 9.39 -17.75
C TRP A 112 -7.20 10.12 -16.61
N GLU A 113 -7.76 11.31 -16.89
CA GLU A 113 -8.59 12.07 -15.94
C GLU A 113 -9.80 11.22 -15.50
N LEU A 114 -10.51 10.60 -16.45
CA LEU A 114 -11.62 9.69 -16.15
C LEU A 114 -11.20 8.47 -15.32
N ALA A 115 -10.02 7.92 -15.57
CA ALA A 115 -9.47 6.82 -14.78
C ALA A 115 -9.17 7.24 -13.34
N HIS A 116 -8.59 8.43 -13.16
CA HIS A 116 -8.33 9.01 -11.84
C HIS A 116 -9.63 9.26 -11.06
N ASP A 117 -10.65 9.84 -11.70
CA ASP A 117 -11.98 10.02 -11.10
C ASP A 117 -12.65 8.67 -10.73
N GLY A 118 -12.39 7.62 -11.52
CA GLY A 118 -12.79 6.25 -11.20
C GLY A 118 -12.10 5.73 -9.94
N ASN A 119 -10.78 5.87 -9.89
CA ASN A 119 -9.97 5.44 -8.75
C ASN A 119 -10.34 6.19 -7.46
N ILE A 120 -10.64 7.49 -7.51
CA ILE A 120 -11.13 8.26 -6.36
C ILE A 120 -12.44 7.65 -5.84
N ARG A 121 -13.40 7.37 -6.73
CA ARG A 121 -14.68 6.76 -6.34
C ARG A 121 -14.46 5.40 -5.68
N ASP A 122 -13.67 4.53 -6.31
CA ASP A 122 -13.37 3.21 -5.75
C ASP A 122 -12.66 3.30 -4.39
N ALA A 123 -11.73 4.24 -4.22
CA ALA A 123 -11.06 4.51 -2.96
C ALA A 123 -12.04 4.95 -1.86
N TYR A 124 -13.01 5.80 -2.20
CA TYR A 124 -14.06 6.21 -1.27
C TYR A 124 -15.04 5.08 -0.94
N ASP A 125 -15.36 4.21 -1.89
CA ASP A 125 -16.30 3.09 -1.69
C ASP A 125 -15.66 1.99 -0.83
N LYS A 126 -14.36 1.74 -1.01
CA LYS A 126 -13.60 0.69 -0.31
C LYS A 126 -12.83 1.18 0.93
N LYS A 127 -12.99 2.45 1.33
CA LYS A 127 -12.23 3.09 2.43
C LYS A 127 -12.22 2.31 3.75
N SER A 128 -13.28 1.58 4.06
CA SER A 128 -13.44 0.81 5.31
C SER A 128 -13.34 -0.70 5.14
N THR A 129 -13.15 -1.20 3.92
CA THR A 129 -13.16 -2.65 3.64
C THR A 129 -11.83 -3.15 3.06
N ALA A 130 -11.03 -2.30 2.42
CA ALA A 130 -9.77 -2.71 1.83
C ALA A 130 -8.72 -3.07 2.90
N ASP A 131 -8.23 -4.31 2.85
CA ASP A 131 -7.09 -4.81 3.62
C ASP A 131 -5.75 -4.38 2.97
N VAL A 132 -5.73 -4.34 1.63
CA VAL A 132 -4.55 -3.98 0.81
C VAL A 132 -4.96 -3.07 -0.35
N VAL A 133 -4.16 -2.03 -0.61
CA VAL A 133 -4.34 -1.16 -1.77
C VAL A 133 -3.11 -1.19 -2.65
N PHE A 134 -3.31 -1.47 -3.94
CA PHE A 134 -2.26 -1.47 -4.95
C PHE A 134 -2.27 -0.14 -5.70
N LEU A 135 -1.15 0.56 -5.70
CA LEU A 135 -0.92 1.77 -6.48
C LEU A 135 0.05 1.45 -7.63
N GLY A 136 -0.20 1.98 -8.82
CA GLY A 136 0.78 1.81 -9.89
C GLY A 136 0.35 2.28 -11.26
N ASP A 137 0.93 1.63 -12.27
CA ASP A 137 0.72 1.91 -13.67
C ASP A 137 -0.25 0.93 -14.36
N SER A 138 -0.11 0.80 -15.68
CA SER A 138 -0.78 -0.18 -16.55
C SER A 138 -0.80 -1.62 -16.06
N ILE A 139 0.21 -2.07 -15.30
CA ILE A 139 0.28 -3.42 -14.75
C ILE A 139 -0.81 -3.58 -13.69
N THR A 140 -0.84 -2.67 -12.72
CA THR A 140 -1.84 -2.65 -11.65
C THR A 140 -3.25 -2.45 -12.21
N GLU A 141 -3.42 -1.53 -13.16
CA GLU A 141 -4.72 -1.32 -13.82
C GLU A 141 -5.18 -2.57 -14.58
N GLY A 142 -4.24 -3.25 -15.22
CA GLY A 142 -4.51 -4.45 -16.01
C GLY A 142 -5.02 -5.63 -15.20
N TRP A 143 -4.78 -5.68 -13.88
CA TRP A 143 -5.36 -6.70 -13.01
C TRP A 143 -6.89 -6.60 -12.92
N ARG A 144 -7.43 -5.38 -13.07
CA ARG A 144 -8.87 -5.12 -13.17
C ARG A 144 -9.43 -5.31 -14.58
N GLY A 145 -8.60 -5.78 -15.52
CA GLY A 145 -8.99 -5.90 -16.92
C GLY A 145 -9.13 -4.55 -17.63
N MET A 146 -8.51 -3.48 -17.10
CA MET A 146 -8.72 -2.11 -17.57
C MET A 146 -7.48 -1.49 -18.23
N SER A 147 -7.70 -0.40 -18.95
CA SER A 147 -6.69 0.55 -19.41
C SER A 147 -7.31 1.94 -19.54
N PHE A 148 -6.71 2.95 -18.92
CA PHE A 148 -7.26 4.31 -18.84
C PHE A 148 -8.74 4.34 -18.41
N GLY A 149 -9.08 3.60 -17.36
CA GLY A 149 -10.43 3.55 -16.78
C GLY A 149 -11.46 2.78 -17.61
N LEU A 150 -11.05 2.18 -18.74
CA LEU A 150 -11.94 1.47 -19.65
C LEU A 150 -11.63 -0.03 -19.68
N PRO A 151 -12.65 -0.91 -19.74
CA PRO A 151 -12.43 -2.34 -19.91
C PRO A 151 -11.71 -2.68 -21.22
N VAL A 152 -10.75 -3.59 -21.14
CA VAL A 152 -9.97 -4.08 -22.29
C VAL A 152 -10.09 -5.58 -22.41
N VAL A 153 -10.56 -6.05 -23.57
CA VAL A 153 -10.90 -7.46 -23.84
C VAL A 153 -9.75 -8.42 -23.48
N HIS A 154 -8.53 -8.15 -23.95
CA HIS A 154 -7.40 -9.05 -23.73
C HIS A 154 -6.87 -9.05 -22.27
N LYS A 155 -7.30 -8.09 -21.43
CA LYS A 155 -6.95 -8.03 -20.01
C LYS A 155 -8.02 -8.65 -19.10
N GLN A 156 -9.24 -8.90 -19.60
CA GLN A 156 -10.34 -9.46 -18.81
C GLN A 156 -10.03 -10.80 -18.10
N PRO A 157 -9.18 -11.70 -18.64
CA PRO A 157 -8.80 -12.89 -17.90
C PRO A 157 -8.14 -12.60 -16.54
N ASN A 158 -7.48 -11.45 -16.38
CA ASN A 158 -6.83 -11.06 -15.13
C ASN A 158 -7.83 -10.83 -13.99
N VAL A 159 -9.06 -10.37 -14.30
CA VAL A 159 -10.11 -10.11 -13.30
C VAL A 159 -10.43 -11.37 -12.50
N ARG A 160 -10.45 -12.52 -13.17
CA ARG A 160 -10.70 -13.81 -12.48
C ARG A 160 -9.61 -14.14 -11.48
N VAL A 161 -8.35 -13.84 -11.81
CA VAL A 161 -7.21 -14.07 -10.93
C VAL A 161 -7.24 -13.09 -9.77
N PHE A 162 -7.48 -11.81 -10.03
CA PHE A 162 -7.58 -10.78 -8.99
C PHE A 162 -8.72 -11.10 -8.03
N ASN A 163 -9.92 -11.43 -8.52
CA ASN A 163 -11.07 -11.79 -7.68
C ASN A 163 -10.80 -13.02 -6.82
N ARG A 164 -10.08 -14.01 -7.36
CA ARG A 164 -9.73 -15.21 -6.61
C ARG A 164 -8.82 -14.90 -5.42
N LEU A 165 -7.88 -13.95 -5.56
CA LEU A 165 -6.84 -13.69 -4.58
C LEU A 165 -7.16 -12.53 -3.62
N PHE A 166 -7.91 -11.54 -4.10
CA PHE A 166 -8.03 -10.22 -3.47
C PHE A 166 -9.46 -9.67 -3.43
N GLN A 167 -10.49 -10.51 -3.53
CA GLN A 167 -11.89 -10.06 -3.40
C GLN A 167 -12.67 -10.99 -2.47
N LYS A 168 -12.71 -10.63 -1.18
CA LYS A 168 -13.43 -11.39 -0.15
C LYS A 168 -14.94 -11.32 -0.33
N GLU A 169 -15.42 -10.20 -0.85
CA GLU A 169 -16.85 -10.01 -1.16
C GLU A 169 -17.35 -10.97 -2.24
N ILE A 170 -16.46 -11.45 -3.11
CA ILE A 170 -16.79 -12.33 -4.24
C ILE A 170 -16.38 -13.79 -3.95
N ASN A 171 -15.27 -13.98 -3.23
CA ASN A 171 -14.69 -15.28 -2.95
C ASN A 171 -14.31 -15.37 -1.45
N ASP A 172 -15.04 -16.19 -0.71
CA ASP A 172 -14.82 -16.45 0.72
C ASP A 172 -13.45 -17.08 1.03
N LYS A 173 -12.75 -17.59 0.00
CA LYS A 173 -11.39 -18.13 0.09
C LYS A 173 -10.28 -17.12 -0.18
N ALA A 174 -10.61 -15.87 -0.52
CA ALA A 174 -9.60 -14.82 -0.63
C ALA A 174 -9.16 -14.40 0.79
N ASP A 175 -7.86 -14.28 1.02
CA ASP A 175 -7.33 -13.89 2.33
C ASP A 175 -7.48 -12.37 2.59
N PHE A 176 -7.56 -11.57 1.52
CA PHE A 176 -7.55 -10.11 1.58
C PHE A 176 -8.63 -9.50 0.69
N GLU A 177 -9.21 -8.39 1.13
CA GLU A 177 -9.98 -7.49 0.28
C GLU A 177 -9.02 -6.45 -0.30
N GLY A 178 -8.75 -6.54 -1.60
CA GLY A 178 -7.78 -5.72 -2.29
C GLY A 178 -8.40 -4.71 -3.23
N LEU A 179 -7.81 -3.52 -3.30
CA LEU A 179 -8.21 -2.46 -4.22
C LEU A 179 -7.04 -2.12 -5.14
N ALA A 180 -7.24 -2.21 -6.46
CA ALA A 180 -6.20 -1.88 -7.44
C ALA A 180 -6.47 -0.51 -8.11
N LEU A 181 -5.57 0.45 -7.84
CA LEU A 181 -5.62 1.83 -8.29
C LEU A 181 -4.41 2.13 -9.19
N GLY A 182 -4.43 1.51 -10.38
CA GLY A 182 -3.42 1.74 -11.41
C GLY A 182 -3.97 2.58 -12.55
N ILE A 183 -3.10 3.31 -13.25
CA ILE A 183 -3.47 3.98 -14.51
C ILE A 183 -2.37 3.78 -15.57
N ALA A 184 -2.78 3.39 -16.77
CA ALA A 184 -1.87 3.10 -17.86
C ALA A 184 -0.97 4.29 -18.24
N GLY A 185 0.31 3.98 -18.51
CA GLY A 185 1.31 4.96 -18.90
C GLY A 185 1.78 5.89 -17.79
N ASP A 186 1.36 5.65 -16.53
CA ASP A 186 1.87 6.45 -15.42
C ASP A 186 3.36 6.28 -15.22
N LYS A 187 4.03 7.44 -15.11
CA LYS A 187 5.37 7.61 -14.58
C LYS A 187 5.25 7.95 -13.09
N SER A 188 6.35 7.86 -12.35
CA SER A 188 6.40 8.23 -10.93
C SER A 188 5.76 9.59 -10.59
N PRO A 189 6.04 10.70 -11.31
CA PRO A 189 5.42 12.00 -11.00
C PRO A 189 3.90 12.05 -11.25
N HIS A 190 3.36 11.20 -12.14
CA HIS A 190 1.91 11.10 -12.36
C HIS A 190 1.22 10.45 -11.16
N LEU A 191 1.78 9.33 -10.66
CA LEU A 191 1.27 8.69 -9.44
C LEU A 191 1.39 9.62 -8.23
N LEU A 192 2.50 10.34 -8.10
CA LEU A 192 2.67 11.34 -7.03
C LEU A 192 1.57 12.40 -7.07
N TRP A 193 1.26 12.93 -8.26
CA TRP A 193 0.17 13.88 -8.43
C TRP A 193 -1.17 13.29 -7.99
N ARG A 194 -1.49 12.07 -8.42
CA ARG A 194 -2.77 11.41 -8.07
C ARG A 194 -2.95 11.20 -6.57
N ILE A 195 -1.89 10.78 -5.88
CA ILE A 195 -1.86 10.64 -4.42
C ILE A 195 -2.23 11.97 -3.75
N GLN A 196 -1.64 13.08 -4.24
CA GLN A 196 -1.87 14.42 -3.71
C GLN A 196 -3.22 15.03 -4.09
N ASN A 197 -3.92 14.44 -5.06
CA ASN A 197 -5.17 14.94 -5.62
C ASN A 197 -6.36 14.00 -5.35
N GLY A 198 -6.39 13.37 -4.17
CA GLY A 198 -7.61 12.74 -3.65
C GLY A 198 -7.73 11.25 -3.86
N GLU A 199 -6.84 10.61 -4.62
CA GLU A 199 -6.88 9.15 -4.82
C GLU A 199 -6.49 8.35 -3.56
N VAL A 200 -5.83 9.02 -2.60
CA VAL A 200 -5.48 8.47 -1.29
C VAL A 200 -6.18 9.29 -0.19
N PRO A 201 -7.51 9.16 -0.03
CA PRO A 201 -8.25 9.92 0.98
C PRO A 201 -7.84 9.51 2.39
N LYS A 202 -8.00 10.40 3.38
CA LYS A 202 -7.57 10.17 4.77
C LYS A 202 -8.18 8.91 5.37
N GLU A 203 -9.42 8.60 5.01
CA GLU A 203 -10.23 7.50 5.54
C GLU A 203 -9.82 6.12 5.02
N LEU A 204 -9.20 6.04 3.83
CA LEU A 204 -8.70 4.77 3.28
C LEU A 204 -7.42 4.37 4.03
N GLN A 205 -7.54 3.44 4.97
CA GLN A 205 -6.47 3.03 5.89
C GLN A 205 -6.22 1.51 5.83
N PRO A 206 -5.76 0.97 4.69
CA PRO A 206 -5.42 -0.44 4.58
C PRO A 206 -4.21 -0.78 5.45
N SER A 207 -4.04 -2.06 5.78
CA SER A 207 -2.83 -2.53 6.48
C SER A 207 -1.59 -2.45 5.58
N VAL A 208 -1.78 -2.59 4.27
CA VAL A 208 -0.70 -2.61 3.27
C VAL A 208 -1.01 -1.69 2.10
N TRP A 209 -0.04 -0.85 1.75
CA TRP A 209 0.06 -0.16 0.46
C TRP A 209 1.12 -0.86 -0.39
N TRP A 210 0.75 -1.31 -1.58
CA TRP A 210 1.64 -2.01 -2.49
C TRP A 210 1.87 -1.17 -3.75
N ILE A 211 3.10 -0.74 -3.99
CA ILE A 211 3.43 0.24 -5.03
C ILE A 211 4.23 -0.45 -6.14
N THR A 212 3.76 -0.35 -7.38
CA THR A 212 4.48 -0.78 -8.58
C THR A 212 4.48 0.36 -9.60
N ILE A 213 5.59 1.10 -9.69
CA ILE A 213 5.75 2.27 -10.57
C ILE A 213 7.21 2.40 -11.01
N GLY A 214 7.46 3.02 -12.16
CA GLY A 214 8.82 3.31 -12.65
C GLY A 214 9.12 2.77 -14.06
N THR A 215 8.38 1.77 -14.54
CA THR A 215 8.68 1.15 -15.85
C THR A 215 8.47 2.12 -17.02
N ASN A 216 7.51 3.03 -16.91
CA ASN A 216 7.20 4.02 -17.94
C ASN A 216 8.15 5.22 -17.90
N ASP A 217 8.85 5.45 -16.78
CA ASP A 217 9.86 6.49 -16.64
C ASP A 217 11.05 6.22 -17.59
N PHE A 218 11.30 4.95 -17.93
CA PHE A 218 12.28 4.54 -18.94
C PHE A 218 11.81 4.68 -20.40
N LEU A 219 10.52 4.88 -20.68
CA LEU A 219 10.00 4.86 -22.06
C LEU A 219 10.25 6.16 -22.81
N LYS A 220 10.67 6.02 -24.09
CA LYS A 220 10.62 7.08 -25.11
C LYS A 220 9.16 7.33 -25.52
N GLY A 221 8.66 8.55 -25.35
CA GLY A 221 7.33 8.98 -25.78
C GLY A 221 6.47 9.52 -24.63
N GLY A 222 6.07 10.80 -24.73
CA GLY A 222 5.41 11.58 -23.67
C GLY A 222 6.22 12.83 -23.27
N GLU A 223 5.83 13.51 -22.19
CA GLU A 223 6.63 14.59 -21.59
C GLU A 223 7.94 14.00 -21.03
N GLY A 224 9.06 14.24 -21.71
CA GLY A 224 10.41 13.76 -21.35
C GLY A 224 10.86 12.49 -22.10
N GLN A 225 12.17 12.38 -22.33
CA GLN A 225 12.83 11.19 -22.91
C GLN A 225 13.27 10.20 -21.81
N HIS A 226 14.20 9.28 -22.13
CA HIS A 226 14.68 8.24 -21.22
C HIS A 226 15.26 8.80 -19.92
N CYS A 227 14.63 8.47 -18.78
CA CYS A 227 15.20 8.74 -17.46
C CYS A 227 16.30 7.73 -17.13
N SER A 228 17.36 8.17 -16.45
CA SER A 228 18.38 7.25 -15.92
C SER A 228 17.81 6.41 -14.77
N PRO A 229 18.39 5.23 -14.47
CA PRO A 229 17.96 4.40 -13.34
C PRO A 229 17.94 5.16 -12.00
N GLU A 230 18.88 6.08 -11.78
CA GLU A 230 18.94 6.92 -10.57
C GLU A 230 17.73 7.86 -10.50
N VAL A 231 17.32 8.45 -11.63
CA VAL A 231 16.13 9.33 -11.69
C VAL A 231 14.85 8.55 -11.44
N VAL A 232 14.74 7.34 -12.00
CA VAL A 232 13.60 6.45 -11.73
C VAL A 232 13.54 6.06 -10.25
N LEU A 233 14.70 5.69 -9.65
CA LEU A 233 14.78 5.36 -8.23
C LEU A 233 14.34 6.55 -7.36
N MET A 234 14.74 7.77 -7.69
CA MET A 234 14.32 8.97 -6.96
C MET A 234 12.80 9.22 -7.05
N GLY A 235 12.19 9.00 -8.21
CA GLY A 235 10.73 9.08 -8.35
C GLY A 235 9.99 8.08 -7.47
N ILE A 236 10.46 6.83 -7.45
CA ILE A 236 9.92 5.79 -6.58
C ILE A 236 10.08 6.19 -5.10
N GLN A 237 11.27 6.65 -4.70
CA GLN A 237 11.53 7.11 -3.34
C GLN A 237 10.59 8.26 -2.94
N ARG A 238 10.42 9.25 -3.81
CA ARG A 238 9.53 10.40 -3.55
C ARG A 238 8.09 9.97 -3.31
N VAL A 239 7.58 9.00 -4.08
CA VAL A 239 6.24 8.42 -3.89
C VAL A 239 6.14 7.70 -2.54
N VAL A 240 7.15 6.91 -2.17
CA VAL A 240 7.19 6.21 -0.88
C VAL A 240 7.23 7.19 0.29
N GLU A 241 8.02 8.26 0.19
CA GLU A 241 8.08 9.32 1.20
C GLU A 241 6.72 10.00 1.40
N GLU A 242 6.03 10.32 0.30
CA GLU A 242 4.67 10.87 0.37
C GLU A 242 3.72 9.93 1.12
N MET A 243 3.75 8.64 0.79
CA MET A 243 2.92 7.64 1.43
C MET A 243 3.26 7.44 2.91
N ARG A 244 4.54 7.51 3.30
CA ARG A 244 4.95 7.46 4.71
C ARG A 244 4.41 8.64 5.52
N ILE A 245 4.34 9.82 4.91
CA ILE A 245 3.74 11.02 5.53
C ILE A 245 2.23 10.86 5.66
N LEU A 246 1.54 10.44 4.59
CA LEU A 246 0.09 10.35 4.55
C LEU A 246 -0.47 9.17 5.36
N LYS A 247 0.27 8.06 5.43
CA LYS A 247 -0.18 6.75 5.96
C LYS A 247 0.87 6.13 6.90
N PRO A 248 1.27 6.82 7.98
CA PRO A 248 2.38 6.39 8.85
C PRO A 248 2.13 5.06 9.57
N GLY A 249 0.86 4.63 9.72
CA GLY A 249 0.49 3.37 10.38
C GLY A 249 0.43 2.16 9.45
N SER A 250 0.53 2.34 8.14
CA SER A 250 0.42 1.25 7.15
C SER A 250 1.79 0.75 6.73
N LYS A 251 1.89 -0.54 6.39
CA LYS A 251 3.09 -1.09 5.75
C LYS A 251 3.13 -0.68 4.29
N ILE A 252 4.30 -0.28 3.79
CA ILE A 252 4.50 0.05 2.38
C ILE A 252 5.41 -1.01 1.75
N VAL A 253 4.88 -1.68 0.72
CA VAL A 253 5.62 -2.66 -0.08
C VAL A 253 5.93 -2.01 -1.43
N VAL A 254 7.21 -2.03 -1.81
CA VAL A 254 7.64 -1.56 -3.13
C VAL A 254 7.97 -2.78 -3.98
N ASN A 255 7.21 -2.97 -5.04
CA ASN A 255 7.52 -4.02 -6.01
C ASN A 255 8.60 -3.53 -6.96
N SER A 256 9.65 -4.33 -7.13
CA SER A 256 10.66 -4.06 -8.14
C SER A 256 10.06 -4.06 -9.54
N LEU A 257 10.73 -3.37 -10.45
CA LEU A 257 10.32 -3.33 -11.85
C LEU A 257 10.43 -4.72 -12.47
N LEU A 258 9.37 -5.11 -13.20
CA LEU A 258 9.36 -6.37 -13.93
C LEU A 258 10.28 -6.30 -15.15
N PRO A 259 10.94 -7.41 -15.54
CA PRO A 259 11.67 -7.47 -16.79
C PRO A 259 10.78 -7.11 -17.98
N ARG A 260 11.30 -6.29 -18.91
CA ARG A 260 10.54 -5.75 -20.04
C ARG A 260 11.30 -5.77 -21.37
N SER A 261 12.48 -6.36 -21.40
CA SER A 261 13.32 -6.45 -22.60
C SER A 261 13.08 -7.77 -23.33
N GLU A 262 13.04 -7.70 -24.66
CA GLU A 262 13.11 -8.88 -25.53
C GLU A 262 14.57 -9.30 -25.79
N PHE A 263 15.54 -8.45 -25.44
CA PHE A 263 16.96 -8.69 -25.63
C PHE A 263 17.58 -9.40 -24.41
N PRO A 264 18.45 -10.41 -24.63
CA PRO A 264 19.08 -11.15 -23.54
C PRO A 264 19.95 -10.30 -22.60
N ASP A 265 20.44 -9.16 -23.07
CA ASP A 265 21.27 -8.21 -22.32
C ASP A 265 20.45 -7.21 -21.49
N GLY A 266 19.12 -7.25 -21.61
CA GLY A 266 18.22 -6.37 -20.87
C GLY A 266 18.08 -4.96 -21.45
N SER A 267 18.68 -4.67 -22.62
CA SER A 267 18.53 -3.38 -23.31
C SER A 267 17.05 -3.09 -23.64
N LEU A 268 16.62 -1.83 -23.57
CA LEU A 268 15.23 -1.44 -23.84
C LEU A 268 15.00 -0.99 -25.29
N VAL A 269 16.08 -0.81 -26.04
CA VAL A 269 16.10 -0.34 -27.42
C VAL A 269 17.09 -1.24 -28.16
N ALA A 270 16.78 -1.59 -29.41
CA ALA A 270 17.74 -2.30 -30.24
C ALA A 270 18.99 -1.42 -30.43
N ASP A 271 20.17 -2.00 -30.28
CA ASP A 271 21.39 -1.36 -30.73
C ASP A 271 21.33 -1.27 -32.27
N ASP A 272 21.21 -0.06 -32.79
CA ASP A 272 21.15 0.20 -34.25
C ASP A 272 22.41 -0.27 -35.00
N GLU A 273 23.47 -0.70 -34.29
CA GLU A 273 24.77 -1.06 -34.87
C GLU A 273 24.95 -2.56 -35.22
N ASN A 274 24.09 -3.49 -34.81
CA ASN A 274 24.35 -4.93 -34.99
C ASN A 274 23.18 -5.72 -35.60
N ASN A 275 22.58 -5.20 -36.67
CA ASN A 275 21.68 -5.98 -37.51
C ASN A 275 22.42 -6.96 -38.44
N ASN A 276 23.32 -7.78 -37.88
CA ASN A 276 23.86 -9.00 -38.51
C ASN A 276 24.53 -9.91 -37.46
N ASN A 277 23.87 -11.02 -37.14
CA ASN A 277 24.36 -12.20 -36.38
C ASN A 277 24.52 -12.09 -34.85
N SER A 278 23.67 -12.82 -34.11
CA SER A 278 24.06 -13.81 -33.06
C SER A 278 22.90 -14.09 -32.08
N LYS A 279 22.10 -15.15 -32.29
CA LYS A 279 22.10 -16.43 -31.55
C LYS A 279 22.40 -16.40 -30.03
N LYS A 280 21.35 -16.80 -29.27
CA LYS A 280 21.31 -17.63 -28.04
C LYS A 280 22.34 -17.38 -26.92
N GLY A 281 21.85 -16.85 -25.80
CA GLY A 281 22.41 -17.07 -24.46
C GLY A 281 21.30 -17.03 -23.40
N LYS A 282 21.18 -18.09 -22.58
CA LYS A 282 20.23 -18.15 -21.45
C LYS A 282 20.88 -17.50 -20.23
N HIS A 283 20.35 -16.39 -19.74
CA HIS A 283 20.65 -15.89 -18.39
C HIS A 283 19.35 -15.48 -17.67
N HIS A 284 19.29 -15.85 -16.39
CA HIS A 284 18.11 -15.74 -15.54
C HIS A 284 18.01 -14.33 -14.97
N ALA A 285 16.85 -13.67 -15.16
CA ALA A 285 16.50 -12.49 -14.39
C ALA A 285 16.05 -12.92 -12.98
N VAL A 286 16.71 -12.39 -11.95
CA VAL A 286 16.35 -12.61 -10.54
C VAL A 286 15.44 -11.47 -10.09
N PRO A 287 14.16 -11.71 -9.73
CA PRO A 287 13.33 -10.69 -9.11
C PRO A 287 13.79 -10.49 -7.66
N SER A 288 14.19 -9.28 -7.31
CA SER A 288 14.44 -8.89 -5.90
C SER A 288 13.19 -8.19 -5.38
N ILE A 289 12.55 -8.68 -4.32
CA ILE A 289 11.49 -7.94 -3.61
C ILE A 289 12.19 -7.14 -2.51
N TYR A 290 12.06 -5.81 -2.52
CA TYR A 290 12.56 -4.95 -1.45
C TYR A 290 11.39 -4.51 -0.57
N THR A 291 11.39 -4.96 0.69
CA THR A 291 10.53 -4.38 1.74
C THR A 291 11.25 -3.15 2.32
N ALA A 292 10.59 -2.00 2.29
CA ALA A 292 11.14 -0.71 2.73
C ALA A 292 10.79 -0.36 4.17
#